data_AF-A0A1U9Z4K7-F1
#
_entry.id   AF-A0A1U9Z4K7-F1
#
_cell.length_a   1.000
_cell.length_b   1.000
_cell.length_c   1.000
_cell.angle_alpha   90.00
_cell.angle_beta   90.00
_cell.angle_gamma   90.00
#
_symmetry.space_group_name_H-M   'P 1'
#
loop_
_entity.id
_entity.type
_entity.pdbx_description
1 polymer ?
#
loop_
_entity_poly.entity_id
_entity_poly.type
_entity_poly.pdbx_seq_one_letter_code
_entity_poly.pdbx_strand_id
1 'polypeptide(L)'
;MAEVLSSYIPIVIFIAICLIIGLALMVAPFALAFKAPDAEKLSAYECGFNAFDDARMKFDIRFYLVAILFIIFDLEVAFLFPWAASFGDIGWFGFWSMMVFLAVLTIGFVYEWKKGALEWE
;
A
#
# COMPACT_ATOMS: atom_id res chain seq x y z
N MET A 1 -30.83 -3.60 -4.81
CA MET A 1 -29.94 -3.50 -3.63
C MET A 1 -29.67 -4.85 -3.00
N ALA A 2 -30.70 -5.66 -2.69
CA ALA A 2 -30.51 -7.01 -2.17
C ALA A 2 -29.67 -7.92 -3.09
N GLU A 3 -29.92 -7.93 -4.41
CA GLU A 3 -29.10 -8.73 -5.34
C GLU A 3 -27.63 -8.28 -5.41
N VAL A 4 -27.39 -6.97 -5.43
CA VAL A 4 -26.02 -6.41 -5.39
C VAL A 4 -25.31 -6.88 -4.12
N LEU A 5 -25.96 -6.82 -2.96
CA LEU A 5 -25.39 -7.29 -1.71
C LEU A 5 -25.12 -8.80 -1.72
N SER A 6 -26.03 -9.59 -2.32
CA SER A 6 -25.84 -11.04 -2.49
C SER A 6 -24.59 -11.37 -3.32
N SER A 7 -24.23 -10.54 -4.30
CA SER A 7 -23.01 -10.73 -5.09
C SER A 7 -21.72 -10.52 -4.29
N TYR A 8 -21.75 -9.81 -3.16
CA TYR A 8 -20.58 -9.62 -2.29
C TYR A 8 -20.42 -10.72 -1.23
N ILE A 9 -21.45 -11.51 -0.96
CA ILE A 9 -21.40 -12.61 0.02
C ILE A 9 -20.24 -13.59 -0.27
N PRO A 10 -20.01 -14.05 -1.52
CA PRO A 10 -18.88 -14.92 -1.83
C PRO A 10 -17.51 -14.31 -1.49
N ILE A 11 -17.34 -12.99 -1.68
CA ILE A 11 -16.08 -12.28 -1.37
C ILE A 11 -15.83 -12.31 0.14
N VAL A 12 -16.86 -12.04 0.95
CA VAL A 12 -16.75 -12.07 2.42
C VAL A 12 -16.43 -13.48 2.91
N ILE A 13 -17.11 -14.50 2.37
CA ILE A 13 -16.84 -15.90 2.71
C ILE A 13 -15.39 -16.26 2.35
N PHE A 14 -14.91 -15.84 1.19
CA PHE A 14 -13.53 -16.09 0.76
C PHE A 14 -12.51 -15.46 1.73
N ILE A 15 -12.69 -14.18 2.08
CA ILE A 15 -11.84 -13.49 3.06
C ILE A 15 -11.86 -14.22 4.41
N ALA A 16 -13.03 -14.66 4.86
CA ALA A 16 -13.15 -15.39 6.13
C ALA A 16 -12.39 -16.72 6.10
N ILE A 17 -12.50 -17.50 5.01
CA ILE A 17 -11.76 -18.76 4.84
C ILE A 17 -10.25 -18.48 4.82
N CYS A 18 -9.79 -17.49 4.07
CA CYS A 18 -8.38 -17.09 4.03
C CYS A 18 -7.85 -16.71 5.43
N LEU A 19 -8.63 -15.96 6.20
CA LEU A 19 -8.29 -15.59 7.58
C LEU A 19 -8.21 -16.82 8.49
N ILE A 20 -9.20 -17.72 8.44
CA ILE A 20 -9.23 -18.93 9.26
C ILE A 20 -8.01 -19.81 8.96
N ILE A 21 -7.71 -20.04 7.68
CA ILE A 21 -6.56 -20.85 7.28
C ILE A 21 -5.25 -20.15 7.69
N GLY A 22 -5.11 -18.85 7.42
CA GLY A 22 -3.93 -18.07 7.79
C GLY A 22 -3.67 -18.09 9.29
N LEU A 23 -4.71 -17.89 10.11
CA LEU A 23 -4.61 -17.96 11.56
C LEU A 23 -4.33 -19.39 12.05
N ALA A 24 -4.97 -20.40 11.47
CA ALA A 24 -4.72 -21.80 11.83
C ALA A 24 -3.26 -22.17 11.57
N LEU A 25 -2.69 -21.77 10.43
CA LEU A 25 -1.28 -22.01 10.10
C LEU A 25 -0.34 -21.17 10.96
N MET A 26 -0.72 -19.95 11.36
CA MET A 26 0.08 -19.13 12.27
C MET A 26 0.08 -19.70 13.70
N VAL A 27 -1.02 -20.30 14.15
CA VAL A 27 -1.18 -20.84 15.51
C VAL A 27 -0.66 -22.28 15.62
N ALA A 28 -0.75 -23.08 14.56
CA ALA A 28 -0.34 -24.50 14.56
C ALA A 28 1.09 -24.74 15.10
N PRO A 29 2.13 -23.94 14.75
CA PRO A 29 3.46 -24.11 15.32
C PRO A 29 3.51 -23.94 16.83
N PHE A 30 2.67 -23.10 17.42
CA PHE A 30 2.63 -22.94 18.88
C PHE A 30 2.11 -24.18 19.60
N ALA A 31 1.30 -25.01 18.93
CA ALA A 31 0.78 -26.26 19.49
C ALA A 31 1.63 -27.49 19.13
N LEU A 32 2.17 -27.53 17.91
CA LEU A 32 2.79 -28.72 17.32
C LEU A 32 4.33 -28.68 17.26
N ALA A 33 4.95 -27.49 17.22
CA ALA A 33 6.40 -27.40 17.02
C ALA A 33 7.17 -27.75 18.30
N PHE A 34 8.33 -28.39 18.11
CA PHE A 34 9.28 -28.60 19.20
C PHE A 34 9.83 -27.24 19.67
N LYS A 35 9.75 -26.99 20.99
CA LYS A 35 10.18 -25.73 21.61
C LYS A 35 11.43 -25.97 22.45
N ALA A 36 12.54 -25.34 22.05
CA ALA A 36 13.78 -25.27 22.82
C ALA A 36 14.30 -23.82 22.81
N PRO A 37 13.63 -22.90 23.55
CA PRO A 37 14.06 -21.52 23.65
C PRO A 37 15.36 -21.43 24.46
N ASP A 38 16.28 -20.60 23.99
CA ASP A 38 17.47 -20.18 24.72
C ASP A 38 17.67 -18.67 24.54
N ALA A 39 18.50 -18.08 25.40
CA ALA A 39 18.69 -16.62 25.41
C ALA A 39 19.24 -16.08 24.09
N GLU A 40 20.08 -16.86 23.40
CA GLU A 40 20.69 -16.46 22.12
C GLU A 40 19.73 -16.63 20.94
N LYS A 41 18.85 -17.63 20.92
CA LYS A 41 17.80 -17.78 19.90
C LYS A 41 16.73 -16.70 19.98
N LEU A 42 16.57 -16.10 21.15
CA LEU A 42 15.59 -15.03 21.41
C LEU A 42 16.21 -13.63 21.34
N SER A 43 17.55 -13.52 21.21
CA SER A 43 18.22 -12.24 21.04
C SER A 43 18.02 -11.72 19.61
N ALA A 44 18.14 -10.40 19.44
CA ALA A 44 18.06 -9.78 18.12
C ALA A 44 19.25 -10.21 17.26
N TYR A 45 18.99 -10.47 15.98
CA TYR A 45 20.03 -10.87 15.05
C TYR A 45 20.94 -9.67 14.70
N GLU A 46 22.18 -9.71 15.18
CA GLU A 46 23.22 -8.72 14.88
C GLU A 46 24.55 -9.42 14.60
N CYS A 47 24.55 -10.42 13.70
CA CYS A 47 25.75 -11.19 13.30
C CYS A 47 26.56 -11.80 14.48
N GLY A 48 25.90 -12.16 15.57
CA GLY A 48 26.54 -12.74 16.77
C GLY A 48 27.01 -11.72 17.80
N PHE A 49 26.71 -10.43 17.59
CA PHE A 49 26.89 -9.38 18.58
C PHE A 49 25.58 -9.07 19.30
N ASN A 50 25.68 -8.37 20.42
CA ASN A 50 24.51 -7.74 21.03
C ASN A 50 24.00 -6.64 20.11
N ALA A 51 22.68 -6.47 20.03
CA ALA A 51 22.07 -5.39 19.28
C ALA A 51 22.72 -4.05 19.64
N PHE A 52 23.27 -3.39 18.63
CA PHE A 52 23.79 -2.06 18.76
C PHE A 52 22.64 -1.06 18.62
N ASP A 53 22.76 0.07 19.33
CA ASP A 53 21.91 1.25 19.17
C ASP A 53 20.45 1.20 19.66
N ASP A 54 19.86 2.39 19.77
CA ASP A 54 18.43 2.59 20.06
C ASP A 54 17.60 2.43 18.78
N ALA A 55 16.58 1.54 18.82
CA ALA A 55 15.66 1.29 17.71
C ALA A 55 14.76 2.49 17.32
N ARG A 56 14.92 3.64 17.98
CA ARG A 56 14.12 4.87 17.80
C ARG A 56 14.82 5.96 16.99
N MET A 57 15.83 5.59 16.21
CA MET A 57 16.48 6.52 15.28
C MET A 57 15.50 7.12 14.27
N LYS A 58 15.77 8.37 13.87
CA LYS A 58 14.95 9.07 12.87
C LYS A 58 15.13 8.38 11.52
N PHE A 59 14.04 7.93 10.94
CA PHE A 59 14.03 7.44 9.57
C PHE A 59 14.19 8.60 8.60
N ASP A 60 14.69 8.27 7.41
CA ASP A 60 14.90 9.23 6.35
C ASP A 60 13.57 9.87 5.91
N ILE A 61 13.56 11.19 5.69
CA ILE A 61 12.36 11.92 5.26
C ILE A 61 11.92 11.52 3.83
N ARG A 62 12.78 10.89 3.05
CA ARG A 62 12.48 10.38 1.70
C ARG A 62 11.27 9.46 1.68
N PHE A 63 11.08 8.60 2.69
CA PHE A 63 9.89 7.75 2.78
C PHE A 63 8.59 8.55 2.88
N TYR A 64 8.63 9.69 3.57
CA TYR A 64 7.48 10.59 3.70
C TYR A 64 7.17 11.31 2.38
N LEU A 65 8.20 11.76 1.64
CA LEU A 65 8.01 12.38 0.33
C LEU A 65 7.37 11.41 -0.68
N VAL A 66 7.86 10.15 -0.72
CA VAL A 66 7.29 9.11 -1.58
C VAL A 66 5.85 8.78 -1.17
N ALA A 67 5.54 8.73 0.13
CA ALA A 67 4.19 8.45 0.61
C ALA A 67 3.19 9.56 0.23
N ILE A 68 3.56 10.84 0.35
CA ILE A 68 2.71 11.95 -0.09
C ILE A 68 2.47 11.89 -1.59
N LEU A 69 3.53 11.67 -2.37
CA LEU A 69 3.42 11.57 -3.81
C LEU A 69 2.49 10.42 -4.22
N PHE A 70 2.61 9.26 -3.56
CA PHE A 70 1.71 8.13 -3.76
C PHE A 70 0.25 8.50 -3.48
N ILE A 71 -0.04 9.22 -2.39
CA ILE A 71 -1.41 9.66 -2.06
C ILE A 71 -1.98 10.57 -3.16
N ILE A 72 -1.18 11.49 -3.70
CA ILE A 72 -1.61 12.39 -4.78
C ILE A 72 -1.92 11.59 -6.05
N PHE A 73 -1.07 10.65 -6.43
CA PHE A 73 -1.30 9.78 -7.58
C PHE A 73 -2.47 8.80 -7.41
N ASP A 74 -2.66 8.26 -6.20
CA ASP A 74 -3.82 7.41 -5.91
C ASP A 74 -5.12 8.19 -6.05
N LEU A 75 -5.14 9.44 -5.58
CA LEU A 75 -6.25 10.36 -5.78
C LEU A 75 -6.47 10.68 -7.26
N GLU A 76 -5.41 10.90 -8.04
CA GLU A 76 -5.49 11.08 -9.50
C GLU A 76 -6.24 9.92 -10.17
N VAL A 77 -5.84 8.69 -9.85
CA VAL A 77 -6.44 7.47 -10.38
C VAL A 77 -7.90 7.34 -9.94
N ALA A 78 -8.22 7.69 -8.70
CA ALA A 78 -9.60 7.68 -8.21
C ALA A 78 -10.52 8.62 -9.00
N PHE A 79 -10.03 9.75 -9.51
CA PHE A 79 -10.78 10.63 -10.42
C PHE A 79 -10.79 10.13 -11.87
N LEU A 80 -9.73 9.45 -12.30
CA LEU A 80 -9.62 8.90 -13.65
C LEU A 80 -10.61 7.75 -13.90
N PHE A 81 -10.88 6.91 -12.88
CA PHE A 81 -11.78 5.77 -13.02
C PHE A 81 -13.22 6.13 -13.43
N PRO A 82 -13.95 7.03 -12.73
CA PRO A 82 -15.30 7.44 -13.14
C PRO A 82 -15.33 8.09 -14.51
N TRP A 83 -14.31 8.90 -14.85
CA TRP A 83 -14.20 9.52 -16.16
C TRP A 83 -14.00 8.48 -17.27
N ALA A 84 -13.13 7.49 -17.06
CA ALA A 84 -12.91 6.41 -18.01
C ALA A 84 -14.15 5.53 -18.17
N ALA A 85 -14.84 5.24 -17.07
CA ALA A 85 -16.08 4.45 -17.07
C ALA A 85 -17.25 5.14 -17.80
N SER A 86 -17.30 6.47 -17.78
CA SER A 86 -18.36 7.29 -18.40
C SER A 86 -17.93 7.98 -19.69
N PHE A 87 -16.79 7.60 -20.27
CA PHE A 87 -16.15 8.30 -21.38
C PHE A 87 -17.05 8.51 -22.60
N GLY A 88 -17.91 7.53 -22.89
CA GLY A 88 -18.85 7.60 -24.01
C GLY A 88 -19.94 8.68 -23.88
N ASP A 89 -20.28 9.09 -22.66
CA ASP A 89 -21.45 9.93 -22.37
C ASP A 89 -21.08 11.40 -22.07
N ILE A 90 -19.82 11.67 -21.72
CA ILE A 90 -19.35 12.99 -21.24
C ILE A 90 -18.92 13.97 -22.35
N GLY A 91 -18.75 13.48 -23.59
CA GLY A 91 -18.41 14.28 -24.77
C GLY A 91 -17.07 15.05 -24.67
N TRP A 92 -16.88 16.02 -25.56
CA TRP A 92 -15.62 16.79 -25.66
C TRP A 92 -15.30 17.65 -24.44
N PHE A 93 -16.32 18.12 -23.73
CA PHE A 93 -16.09 18.87 -22.50
C PHE A 93 -15.49 18.00 -21.40
N GLY A 94 -16.00 16.78 -21.19
CA GLY A 94 -15.44 15.84 -20.23
C GLY A 94 -14.04 15.37 -20.62
N PHE A 95 -13.77 15.14 -21.91
CA PHE A 95 -12.43 14.82 -22.40
C PHE A 95 -11.42 15.91 -22.04
N TRP A 96 -11.67 17.17 -22.46
CA TRP A 96 -10.73 18.27 -22.23
C TRP A 96 -10.57 18.62 -20.75
N SER A 97 -11.63 18.50 -19.95
CA SER A 97 -11.55 18.72 -18.50
C SER A 97 -10.55 17.76 -17.84
N MET A 98 -10.58 16.47 -18.21
CA MET A 98 -9.62 15.50 -17.70
C MET A 98 -8.22 15.72 -18.26
N MET A 99 -8.07 16.11 -19.52
CA MET A 99 -6.75 16.43 -20.09
C MET A 99 -6.07 17.58 -19.34
N VAL A 100 -6.83 18.63 -18.97
CA VAL A 100 -6.29 19.72 -18.15
C VAL A 100 -5.94 19.24 -16.74
N PHE A 101 -6.81 18.43 -16.11
CA PHE A 101 -6.53 17.86 -14.78
C PHE A 101 -5.23 17.04 -14.76
N LEU A 102 -5.07 16.12 -15.70
CA LEU A 102 -3.85 15.30 -15.84
C LEU A 102 -2.63 16.15 -16.15
N ALA A 103 -2.76 17.18 -16.99
CA ALA A 103 -1.65 18.08 -17.29
C ALA A 103 -1.15 18.83 -16.04
N VAL A 104 -2.06 19.34 -15.21
CA VAL A 104 -1.70 20.04 -13.96
C VAL A 104 -0.94 19.12 -13.00
N LEU A 105 -1.42 17.89 -12.81
CA LEU A 105 -0.75 16.91 -11.93
C LEU A 105 0.58 16.44 -12.50
N THR A 106 0.65 16.20 -13.81
CA THR A 106 1.90 15.84 -14.49
C THR A 106 2.95 16.94 -14.35
N ILE A 107 2.55 18.22 -14.44
CA ILE A 107 3.47 19.35 -14.20
C ILE A 107 3.99 19.33 -12.75
N GLY A 108 3.11 19.08 -11.77
CA GLY A 108 3.50 18.93 -10.37
C GLY A 108 4.52 17.80 -10.18
N PHE A 109 4.26 16.64 -10.78
CA PHE A 109 5.19 15.50 -10.75
C PHE A 109 6.55 15.82 -11.38
N VAL A 110 6.56 16.44 -12.57
CA VAL A 110 7.80 16.83 -13.25
C VAL A 110 8.60 17.83 -12.39
N TYR A 111 7.93 18.73 -11.68
CA TYR A 111 8.57 19.67 -10.78
C TYR A 111 9.26 18.96 -9.60
N GLU A 112 8.57 18.02 -8.96
CA GLU A 112 9.11 17.25 -7.84
C GLU A 112 10.27 16.36 -8.28
N TRP A 113 10.17 15.73 -9.45
CA TRP A 113 11.27 14.98 -10.06
C TRP A 113 12.49 15.88 -10.22
N LYS A 114 12.34 17.05 -10.85
CA LYS A 114 13.47 17.97 -11.06
C LYS A 114 14.07 18.52 -9.77
N LYS A 115 13.31 18.50 -8.67
CA LYS A 115 13.79 18.87 -7.33
C LYS A 115 14.52 17.75 -6.60
N GLY A 116 14.65 16.57 -7.19
CA GLY A 116 15.34 15.43 -6.58
C GLY A 116 14.53 14.77 -5.45
N ALA A 117 13.22 15.03 -5.35
CA ALA A 117 12.37 14.39 -4.33
C ALA A 117 12.28 12.86 -4.51
N LEU A 118 12.66 12.38 -5.69
CA LEU A 118 12.65 10.97 -6.11
C LEU A 118 14.05 10.36 -6.23
N GLU A 119 15.11 11.10 -5.92
CA GLU A 119 16.49 10.60 -6.05
C GLU A 119 16.89 9.73 -4.84
N TRP A 120 17.48 8.58 -5.15
CA TRP A 120 17.95 7.58 -4.18
C TRP A 120 19.47 7.40 -4.35
N GLU A 121 20.23 8.35 -3.81
CA GLU A 121 21.65 8.19 -3.49
C GLU A 121 21.89 8.27 -1.98
#